data_AF-A0A2E9TRJ5-F1
#
_entry.id   AF-A0A2E9TRJ5-F1
#
_cell.length_a   1.000
_cell.length_b   1.000
_cell.length_c   1.000
_cell.angle_alpha   90.00
_cell.angle_beta   90.00
_cell.angle_gamma   90.00
#
_symmetry.space_group_name_H-M   'P 1'
#
loop_
_entity.id
_entity.type
_entity.pdbx_description
1 polymer ?
#
loop_
_entity_poly.entity_id
_entity_poly.type
_entity_poly.pdbx_seq_one_letter_code
_entity_poly.pdbx_strand_id
1 'polypeptide(L)'
;MKVCCLVMVLVALAGCDPVQWPAEVRLPDGAVYDGETRDDLFHGEGTLTWPDGRYYEGAFREGRLHGHGKLVDRRGCVQEGQFVDGVLHGQGQFTCDEATWQGRFEQGELVEGSVSYTEGGSYQGEFRDLAPHGQGLWVTEAGQHYEGRFENGELVEGRYRDEEGYQYEGQFRYFSFHGQGTLTRPDGVVIRGEFENGYAHGNGTRTRPAEGDAQAQVEKGYFVRGRYYASEEAYQKNRHAQAAQIEARLYTESSRLQSVLSSLAPQRPGVRDVYLLVVGGDGTEGVFAREVDWVAERLGSVFDLKRRHVKLVNGGSDDLPLATRTSVREALEALDALMDPNEDLLMVHLVSHGSREGALLLDDHNLTLNDLSVADGKQWLNALKARHQWLVVSACYSGQWVDALASPRRVIFASAASDRTSFGCGDDSDRTWFSKALYGEDMAAGIDDPAAWFAATSVKVTGMEEEQGIDGEEHSMPQQAVGEAFVRWWQGNKAVNSE
;
A
#
# COMPACT_ATOMS: atom_id res chain seq x y z
N MET A 1 -36.30 106.11 16.09
CA MET A 1 -37.29 107.11 15.61
C MET A 1 -37.92 106.57 14.33
N LYS A 2 -39.25 106.33 14.35
CA LYS A 2 -40.16 106.09 13.21
C LYS A 2 -39.91 104.83 12.34
N VAL A 3 -40.88 104.11 11.76
CA VAL A 3 -42.36 103.99 11.77
C VAL A 3 -42.64 102.76 10.88
N CYS A 4 -43.75 102.08 11.17
CA CYS A 4 -44.56 101.11 10.38
C CYS A 4 -44.30 100.93 8.87
N CYS A 5 -44.39 99.70 8.37
CA CYS A 5 -45.59 99.05 7.76
C CYS A 5 -45.14 97.72 7.07
N LEU A 6 -45.68 96.54 7.43
CA LEU A 6 -46.83 95.84 6.81
C LEU A 6 -46.58 95.55 5.30
N VAL A 7 -46.53 94.31 4.80
CA VAL A 7 -47.69 93.46 4.47
C VAL A 7 -47.25 92.05 3.98
N MET A 8 -48.00 91.02 4.46
CA MET A 8 -48.39 89.68 3.94
C MET A 8 -47.41 88.78 3.15
N VAL A 9 -47.05 87.60 3.69
CA VAL A 9 -47.68 86.25 3.59
C VAL A 9 -47.51 85.58 2.22
N LEU A 10 -46.71 84.50 2.18
CA LEU A 10 -47.12 83.20 1.61
C LEU A 10 -46.25 82.09 2.23
N VAL A 11 -46.90 81.12 2.89
CA VAL A 11 -46.29 79.89 3.40
C VAL A 11 -46.20 78.92 2.22
N ALA A 12 -44.98 78.52 1.85
CA ALA A 12 -44.73 77.35 1.02
C ALA A 12 -44.05 76.29 1.90
N LEU A 13 -44.82 75.26 2.23
CA LEU A 13 -44.31 74.01 2.79
C LEU A 13 -43.46 73.32 1.71
N ALA A 14 -42.14 73.34 1.85
CA ALA A 14 -41.29 72.38 1.15
C ALA A 14 -41.38 71.07 1.93
N GLY A 15 -42.27 70.18 1.48
CA GLY A 15 -42.31 68.80 1.90
C GLY A 15 -41.00 68.12 1.52
N CYS A 16 -40.40 67.43 2.49
CA CYS A 16 -39.42 66.40 2.23
C CYS A 16 -40.19 65.25 1.55
N ASP A 17 -39.92 64.97 0.27
CA ASP A 17 -40.48 63.77 -0.36
C ASP A 17 -39.99 62.54 0.42
N PRO A 18 -40.89 61.66 0.88
CA PRO A 18 -40.46 60.43 1.50
C PRO A 18 -39.69 59.61 0.46
N VAL A 19 -38.51 59.13 0.85
CA VAL A 19 -37.75 58.14 0.07
C VAL A 19 -38.68 56.95 -0.19
N GLN A 20 -39.18 56.83 -1.42
CA GLN A 20 -39.92 55.66 -1.86
C GLN A 20 -38.93 54.50 -1.95
N TRP A 21 -39.06 53.53 -1.06
CA TRP A 21 -38.40 52.24 -1.23
C TRP A 21 -39.15 51.54 -2.38
N PRO A 22 -38.47 51.01 -3.41
CA PRO A 22 -39.17 50.26 -4.44
C PRO A 22 -39.91 49.08 -3.79
N ALA A 23 -41.15 48.88 -4.23
CA ALA A 23 -42.03 47.86 -3.68
C ALA A 23 -41.51 46.48 -4.06
N GLU A 24 -41.27 45.64 -3.05
CA GLU A 24 -41.07 44.20 -3.18
C GLU A 24 -42.19 43.59 -4.07
N VAL A 25 -41.82 43.09 -5.25
CA VAL A 25 -42.77 42.48 -6.20
C VAL A 25 -42.91 40.99 -5.87
N ARG A 26 -44.11 40.59 -5.45
CA ARG A 26 -44.46 39.18 -5.22
C ARG A 26 -45.12 38.58 -6.45
N LEU A 27 -44.48 37.56 -7.02
CA LEU A 27 -44.96 36.83 -8.20
C LEU A 27 -46.03 35.77 -7.82
N PRO A 28 -46.90 35.36 -8.76
CA PRO A 28 -47.94 34.35 -8.51
C PRO A 28 -47.41 32.97 -8.07
N ASP A 29 -46.16 32.65 -8.43
CA ASP A 29 -45.48 31.43 -8.02
C ASP A 29 -44.86 31.52 -6.62
N GLY A 30 -45.00 32.67 -5.95
CA GLY A 30 -44.46 32.95 -4.63
C GLY A 30 -43.05 33.55 -4.63
N ALA A 31 -42.41 33.69 -5.79
CA ALA A 31 -41.12 34.33 -5.88
C ALA A 31 -41.21 35.83 -5.53
N VAL A 32 -40.11 36.36 -4.98
CA VAL A 32 -40.00 37.72 -4.48
C VAL A 32 -38.89 38.41 -5.24
N TYR A 33 -39.22 39.52 -5.91
CA TYR A 33 -38.26 40.38 -6.59
C TYR A 33 -38.13 41.71 -5.85
N ASP A 34 -36.89 42.12 -5.60
CA ASP A 34 -36.53 43.43 -5.04
C ASP A 34 -35.52 44.09 -5.98
N GLY A 35 -35.94 45.13 -6.70
CA GLY A 35 -35.11 45.79 -7.71
C GLY A 35 -35.88 46.71 -8.63
N GLU A 36 -35.19 47.17 -9.67
CA GLU A 36 -35.76 48.07 -10.67
C GLU A 36 -36.75 47.37 -11.61
N THR A 37 -37.79 48.09 -12.04
CA THR A 37 -38.76 47.58 -13.01
C THR A 37 -38.95 48.57 -14.15
N ARG A 38 -39.09 48.07 -15.38
CA ARG A 38 -39.41 48.87 -16.57
C ARG A 38 -40.47 48.16 -17.39
N ASP A 39 -41.55 48.86 -17.74
CA ASP A 39 -42.67 48.32 -18.51
C ASP A 39 -43.25 47.02 -17.92
N ASP A 40 -43.46 47.00 -16.60
CA ASP A 40 -43.94 45.85 -15.82
C ASP A 40 -43.03 44.59 -15.86
N LEU A 41 -41.78 44.74 -16.30
CA LEU A 41 -40.76 43.69 -16.33
C LEU A 41 -39.56 44.04 -15.44
N PHE A 42 -38.88 43.02 -14.91
CA PHE A 42 -37.61 43.20 -14.18
C PHE A 42 -36.55 43.81 -15.10
N HIS A 43 -35.88 44.85 -14.61
CA HIS A 43 -34.89 45.59 -15.37
C HIS A 43 -33.84 46.19 -14.43
N GLY A 44 -32.63 46.48 -14.90
CA GLY A 44 -31.60 47.06 -14.02
C GLY A 44 -31.11 46.08 -12.96
N GLU A 45 -30.59 46.57 -11.84
CA GLU A 45 -30.11 45.71 -10.75
C GLU A 45 -31.26 45.24 -9.85
N GLY A 46 -31.17 43.99 -9.37
CA GLY A 46 -32.14 43.47 -8.43
C GLY A 46 -31.78 42.11 -7.84
N THR A 47 -32.66 41.65 -6.96
CA THR A 47 -32.59 40.37 -6.28
C THR A 47 -33.87 39.59 -6.52
N LEU A 48 -33.78 38.33 -6.93
CA LEU A 48 -34.91 37.43 -7.13
C LEU A 48 -34.74 36.19 -6.24
N THR A 49 -35.68 36.00 -5.32
CA THR A 49 -35.71 34.85 -4.40
C THR A 49 -36.91 33.97 -4.74
N TRP A 50 -36.67 32.68 -4.99
CA TRP A 50 -37.74 31.72 -5.25
C TRP A 50 -38.13 30.96 -3.97
N PRO A 51 -39.39 30.50 -3.83
CA PRO A 51 -39.83 29.75 -2.64
C PRO A 51 -39.09 28.42 -2.44
N ASP A 52 -38.46 27.93 -3.50
CA ASP A 52 -37.71 26.68 -3.52
C ASP A 52 -36.26 26.83 -3.02
N GLY A 53 -35.88 28.03 -2.57
CA GLY A 53 -34.56 28.34 -2.03
C GLY A 53 -33.55 28.86 -3.07
N ARG A 54 -33.90 28.91 -4.37
CA ARG A 54 -33.04 29.59 -5.34
C ARG A 54 -32.97 31.08 -5.06
N TYR A 55 -31.84 31.67 -5.43
CA TYR A 55 -31.55 33.07 -5.23
C TYR A 55 -30.76 33.61 -6.40
N TYR A 56 -31.11 34.79 -6.91
CA TYR A 56 -30.30 35.52 -7.89
C TYR A 56 -30.11 36.96 -7.44
N GLU A 57 -28.91 37.48 -7.63
CA GLU A 57 -28.55 38.88 -7.43
C GLU A 57 -27.76 39.38 -8.64
N GLY A 58 -28.20 40.47 -9.26
CA GLY A 58 -27.51 41.09 -10.39
C GLY A 58 -28.45 41.77 -11.36
N ALA A 59 -27.97 41.94 -12.59
CA ALA A 59 -28.70 42.70 -13.59
C ALA A 59 -29.83 41.89 -14.29
N PHE A 60 -30.85 42.63 -14.72
CA PHE A 60 -32.03 42.13 -15.40
C PHE A 60 -32.29 42.91 -16.68
N ARG A 61 -32.78 42.22 -17.71
CA ARG A 61 -33.27 42.83 -18.94
C ARG A 61 -34.52 42.12 -19.42
N GLU A 62 -35.62 42.86 -19.57
CA GLU A 62 -36.91 42.35 -20.07
C GLU A 62 -37.40 41.11 -19.30
N GLY A 63 -37.25 41.14 -17.96
CA GLY A 63 -37.69 40.05 -17.08
C GLY A 63 -36.73 38.86 -17.00
N ARG A 64 -35.56 38.90 -17.65
CA ARG A 64 -34.57 37.81 -17.65
C ARG A 64 -33.28 38.24 -16.94
N LEU A 65 -32.60 37.26 -16.35
CA LEU A 65 -31.24 37.44 -15.81
C LEU A 65 -30.32 37.86 -16.97
N HIS A 66 -29.61 38.98 -16.82
CA HIS A 66 -28.81 39.55 -17.89
C HIS A 66 -27.65 40.40 -17.34
N GLY A 67 -26.50 40.44 -18.02
CA GLY A 67 -25.35 41.18 -17.50
C GLY A 67 -24.69 40.42 -16.34
N HIS A 68 -24.00 41.11 -15.43
CA HIS A 68 -23.29 40.43 -14.35
C HIS A 68 -24.25 40.05 -13.22
N GLY A 69 -24.08 38.87 -12.65
CA GLY A 69 -24.85 38.46 -11.48
C GLY A 69 -24.37 37.14 -10.87
N LYS A 70 -25.08 36.72 -9.83
CA LYS A 70 -24.84 35.51 -9.05
C LYS A 70 -26.15 34.76 -8.84
N LEU A 71 -26.21 33.52 -9.33
CA LEU A 71 -27.32 32.59 -9.17
C LEU A 71 -26.92 31.48 -8.20
N VAL A 72 -27.74 31.21 -7.19
CA VAL A 72 -27.64 30.05 -6.30
C VAL A 72 -28.81 29.12 -6.59
N ASP A 73 -28.51 27.87 -6.94
CA ASP A 73 -29.54 26.85 -7.21
C ASP A 73 -30.11 26.24 -5.90
N ARG A 74 -31.11 25.36 -6.02
CA ARG A 74 -31.76 24.71 -4.86
C ARG A 74 -30.83 23.79 -4.05
N ARG A 75 -29.70 23.38 -4.64
CA ARG A 75 -28.70 22.52 -4.02
C ARG A 75 -27.55 23.32 -3.42
N GLY A 76 -27.56 24.65 -3.57
CA GLY A 76 -26.49 25.52 -3.11
C GLY A 76 -25.36 25.70 -4.13
N CYS A 77 -25.51 25.20 -5.36
CA CYS A 77 -24.52 25.42 -6.40
C CYS A 77 -24.62 26.85 -6.93
N VAL A 78 -23.47 27.50 -7.10
CA VAL A 78 -23.33 28.93 -7.37
C VAL A 78 -22.83 29.14 -8.79
N GLN A 79 -23.55 29.94 -9.59
CA GLN A 79 -23.08 30.45 -10.88
C GLN A 79 -22.87 31.96 -10.75
N GLU A 80 -21.70 32.45 -11.13
CA GLU A 80 -21.34 33.87 -11.04
C GLU A 80 -20.65 34.31 -12.34
N GLY A 81 -21.06 35.44 -12.90
CA GLY A 81 -20.48 35.95 -14.14
C GLY A 81 -21.50 36.65 -15.03
N GLN A 82 -21.25 36.64 -16.33
CA GLN A 82 -22.14 37.25 -17.32
C GLN A 82 -23.32 36.33 -17.66
N PHE A 83 -24.53 36.89 -17.69
CA PHE A 83 -25.77 36.20 -18.06
C PHE A 83 -26.34 36.79 -19.34
N VAL A 84 -26.87 35.94 -20.21
CA VAL A 84 -27.64 36.32 -21.40
C VAL A 84 -28.91 35.49 -21.42
N ASP A 85 -30.06 36.15 -21.42
CA ASP A 85 -31.40 35.55 -21.48
C ASP A 85 -31.66 34.44 -20.45
N GLY A 86 -31.07 34.56 -19.26
CA GLY A 86 -31.28 33.64 -18.13
C GLY A 86 -30.20 32.57 -17.95
N VAL A 87 -29.20 32.48 -18.84
CA VAL A 87 -28.11 31.48 -18.74
C VAL A 87 -26.75 32.16 -18.65
N LEU A 88 -25.80 31.50 -17.97
CA LEU A 88 -24.42 31.95 -17.90
C LEU A 88 -23.79 31.94 -19.30
N HIS A 89 -23.11 33.01 -19.67
CA HIS A 89 -22.55 33.23 -20.99
C HIS A 89 -21.33 34.16 -20.92
N GLY A 90 -20.30 33.93 -21.72
CA GLY A 90 -19.05 34.69 -21.61
C GLY A 90 -18.22 34.23 -20.42
N GLN A 91 -17.51 35.14 -19.75
CA GLN A 91 -16.67 34.76 -18.61
C GLN A 91 -17.53 34.54 -17.35
N GLY A 92 -17.27 33.43 -16.67
CA GLY A 92 -17.97 33.10 -15.43
C GLY A 92 -17.28 32.01 -14.61
N GLN A 93 -17.92 31.70 -13.50
CA GLN A 93 -17.54 30.69 -12.54
C GLN A 93 -18.79 29.89 -12.14
N PHE A 94 -18.63 28.58 -12.02
CA PHE A 94 -19.62 27.69 -11.45
C PHE A 94 -18.96 26.92 -10.31
N THR A 95 -19.55 26.94 -9.12
CA THR A 95 -19.08 26.18 -7.96
C THR A 95 -20.22 25.28 -7.48
N CYS A 96 -19.97 23.98 -7.37
CA CYS A 96 -20.96 23.00 -6.97
C CYS A 96 -20.24 21.87 -6.24
N ASP A 97 -20.81 21.44 -5.12
CA ASP A 97 -20.17 20.50 -4.20
C ASP A 97 -18.74 20.97 -3.85
N GLU A 98 -17.72 20.15 -4.12
CA GLU A 98 -16.31 20.41 -3.81
C GLU A 98 -15.49 20.83 -5.03
N ALA A 99 -16.14 21.25 -6.12
CA ALA A 99 -15.51 21.61 -7.38
C ALA A 99 -15.86 23.04 -7.81
N THR A 100 -14.88 23.72 -8.39
CA THR A 100 -15.03 25.05 -8.98
C THR A 100 -14.55 25.04 -10.42
N TRP A 101 -15.47 25.33 -11.33
CA TRP A 101 -15.25 25.55 -12.75
C TRP A 101 -15.17 27.04 -13.05
N GLN A 102 -14.22 27.46 -13.87
CA GLN A 102 -14.07 28.86 -14.28
C GLN A 102 -13.67 28.93 -15.74
N GLY A 103 -14.26 29.86 -16.49
CA GLY A 103 -13.85 30.09 -17.87
C GLY A 103 -14.95 30.68 -18.73
N ARG A 104 -14.93 30.30 -20.02
CA ARG A 104 -15.86 30.78 -21.03
C ARG A 104 -17.06 29.84 -21.14
N PHE A 105 -18.25 30.38 -20.94
CA PHE A 105 -19.53 29.71 -21.05
C PHE A 105 -20.26 30.11 -22.33
N GLU A 106 -20.89 29.16 -23.00
CA GLU A 106 -21.78 29.37 -24.14
C GLU A 106 -23.10 28.65 -23.90
N GLN A 107 -24.21 29.39 -23.96
CA GLN A 107 -25.55 28.85 -23.68
C GLN A 107 -25.69 28.08 -22.36
N GLY A 108 -24.95 28.49 -21.32
CA GLY A 108 -24.94 27.84 -20.01
C GLY A 108 -23.94 26.70 -19.86
N GLU A 109 -23.25 26.30 -20.93
CA GLU A 109 -22.23 25.24 -20.91
C GLU A 109 -20.82 25.83 -20.86
N LEU A 110 -19.95 25.30 -20.01
CA LEU A 110 -18.53 25.62 -20.05
C LEU A 110 -17.92 24.99 -21.29
N VAL A 111 -17.27 25.79 -22.15
CA VAL A 111 -16.62 25.29 -23.38
C VAL A 111 -15.10 25.28 -23.25
N GLU A 112 -14.53 26.17 -22.45
CA GLU A 112 -13.09 26.30 -22.24
C GLU A 112 -12.82 26.96 -20.89
N GLY A 113 -11.85 26.45 -20.13
CA GLY A 113 -11.55 27.01 -18.81
C GLY A 113 -10.70 26.10 -17.95
N SER A 114 -10.96 26.13 -16.65
CA SER A 114 -10.39 25.23 -15.67
C SER A 114 -11.43 24.68 -14.71
N VAL A 115 -11.14 23.53 -14.12
CA VAL A 115 -11.83 23.00 -12.94
C VAL A 115 -10.79 22.68 -11.88
N SER A 116 -11.06 23.07 -10.64
CA SER A 116 -10.27 22.69 -9.46
C SER A 116 -11.16 21.93 -8.49
N TYR A 117 -10.66 20.80 -8.00
CA TYR A 117 -11.33 19.98 -6.99
C TYR A 117 -10.67 20.22 -5.63
N THR A 118 -11.46 20.19 -4.55
CA THR A 118 -10.93 20.33 -3.18
C THR A 118 -9.92 19.23 -2.86
N GLU A 119 -10.18 18.01 -3.37
CA GLU A 119 -9.29 16.86 -3.36
C GLU A 119 -9.28 16.26 -4.78
N GLY A 120 -8.10 16.04 -5.40
CA GLY A 120 -8.01 15.41 -6.73
C GLY A 120 -7.32 16.23 -7.84
N GLY A 121 -6.92 17.48 -7.57
CA GLY A 121 -6.13 18.30 -8.48
C GLY A 121 -6.95 19.23 -9.37
N SER A 122 -6.38 19.60 -10.52
CA SER A 122 -6.97 20.61 -11.42
C SER A 122 -6.83 20.22 -12.88
N TYR A 123 -7.82 20.60 -13.69
CA TYR A 123 -7.78 20.48 -15.14
C TYR A 123 -7.94 21.84 -15.80
N GLN A 124 -7.23 22.05 -16.91
CA GLN A 124 -7.35 23.21 -17.77
C GLN A 124 -7.46 22.76 -19.23
N GLY A 125 -8.48 23.22 -19.94
CA GLY A 125 -8.71 22.82 -21.32
C GLY A 125 -10.15 23.05 -21.78
N GLU A 126 -10.55 22.26 -22.76
CA GLU A 126 -11.91 22.27 -23.30
C GLU A 126 -12.86 21.42 -22.44
N PHE A 127 -14.15 21.73 -22.50
CA PHE A 127 -15.17 21.05 -21.69
C PHE A 127 -16.37 20.65 -22.54
N ARG A 128 -17.04 19.57 -22.10
CA ARG A 128 -18.36 19.18 -22.56
C ARG A 128 -19.12 18.59 -21.37
N ASP A 129 -20.34 19.06 -21.12
CA ASP A 129 -21.14 18.63 -19.95
C ASP A 129 -20.39 18.76 -18.62
N LEU A 130 -19.59 19.83 -18.45
CA LEU A 130 -18.68 20.07 -17.31
C LEU A 130 -17.56 19.04 -17.10
N ALA A 131 -17.42 18.05 -17.99
CA ALA A 131 -16.32 17.10 -18.01
C ALA A 131 -15.18 17.56 -18.93
N PRO A 132 -13.92 17.25 -18.60
CA PRO A 132 -12.78 17.42 -19.50
C PRO A 132 -13.05 16.82 -20.89
N HIS A 133 -12.81 17.62 -21.93
CA HIS A 133 -12.97 17.20 -23.32
C HIS A 133 -11.93 17.88 -24.20
N GLY A 134 -11.76 17.46 -25.46
CA GLY A 134 -10.85 18.14 -26.40
C GLY A 134 -9.40 18.15 -25.90
N GLN A 135 -8.66 19.22 -26.14
CA GLN A 135 -7.29 19.37 -25.63
C GLN A 135 -7.29 19.90 -24.19
N GLY A 136 -6.39 19.40 -23.35
CA GLY A 136 -6.17 19.96 -22.03
C GLY A 136 -4.99 19.38 -21.26
N LEU A 137 -4.84 19.88 -20.04
CA LEU A 137 -3.84 19.48 -19.06
C LEU A 137 -4.55 19.20 -17.73
N TRP A 138 -4.39 17.98 -17.22
CA TRP A 138 -4.75 17.60 -15.86
C TRP A 138 -3.49 17.53 -15.00
N VAL A 139 -3.51 18.16 -13.84
CA VAL A 139 -2.47 18.08 -12.80
C VAL A 139 -3.09 17.49 -11.55
N THR A 140 -2.63 16.32 -11.11
CA THR A 140 -3.11 15.69 -9.88
C THR A 140 -2.54 16.38 -8.64
N GLU A 141 -3.12 16.13 -7.48
CA GLU A 141 -2.61 16.62 -6.20
C GLU A 141 -1.17 16.12 -5.91
N ALA A 142 -0.85 14.91 -6.38
CA ALA A 142 0.48 14.31 -6.29
C ALA A 142 1.49 14.86 -7.32
N GLY A 143 1.14 15.92 -8.07
CA GLY A 143 2.04 16.55 -9.03
C GLY A 143 2.20 15.80 -10.36
N GLN A 144 1.32 14.85 -10.69
CA GLN A 144 1.36 14.16 -11.98
C GLN A 144 0.68 15.01 -13.05
N HIS A 145 1.33 15.15 -14.21
CA HIS A 145 0.79 15.91 -15.34
C HIS A 145 0.31 14.96 -16.43
N TYR A 146 -0.90 15.18 -16.91
CA TYR A 146 -1.54 14.45 -18.00
C TYR A 146 -2.01 15.46 -19.05
N GLU A 147 -1.35 15.50 -20.19
CA GLU A 147 -1.58 16.49 -21.25
C GLU A 147 -1.99 15.81 -22.54
N GLY A 148 -3.09 16.24 -23.17
CA GLY A 148 -3.47 15.72 -24.47
C GLY A 148 -4.97 15.78 -24.71
N ARG A 149 -5.48 14.76 -25.43
CA ARG A 149 -6.86 14.68 -25.85
C ARG A 149 -7.71 13.93 -24.83
N PHE A 150 -8.77 14.59 -24.36
CA PHE A 150 -9.73 14.07 -23.40
C PHE A 150 -11.08 13.75 -24.05
N GLU A 151 -11.68 12.62 -23.68
CA GLU A 151 -13.02 12.22 -24.08
C GLU A 151 -13.82 11.76 -22.87
N ASN A 152 -14.97 12.39 -22.61
CA ASN A 152 -15.85 12.08 -21.48
C ASN A 152 -15.12 12.09 -20.12
N GLY A 153 -14.21 13.04 -19.90
CA GLY A 153 -13.44 13.16 -18.67
C GLY A 153 -12.16 12.33 -18.60
N GLU A 154 -11.89 11.45 -19.58
CA GLU A 154 -10.70 10.59 -19.58
C GLU A 154 -9.68 11.05 -20.62
N LEU A 155 -8.39 11.03 -20.27
CA LEU A 155 -7.33 11.15 -21.26
C LEU A 155 -7.33 9.89 -22.13
N VAL A 156 -7.43 10.05 -23.46
CA VAL A 156 -7.38 8.92 -24.41
C VAL A 156 -6.04 8.81 -25.13
N GLU A 157 -5.35 9.94 -25.32
CA GLU A 157 -4.08 10.03 -26.02
C GLU A 157 -3.34 11.30 -25.60
N GLY A 158 -2.06 11.20 -25.28
CA GLY A 158 -1.32 12.34 -24.78
C GLY A 158 0.02 12.00 -24.18
N ARG A 159 0.42 12.82 -23.21
CA ARG A 159 1.68 12.76 -22.49
C ARG A 159 1.44 12.72 -21.00
N TYR A 160 2.26 11.95 -20.31
CA TYR A 160 2.33 11.88 -18.86
C TYR A 160 3.73 12.24 -18.40
N ARG A 161 3.83 12.92 -17.25
CA ARG A 161 5.09 13.07 -16.49
C ARG A 161 4.82 13.20 -14.99
N ASP A 162 5.77 12.77 -14.17
CA ASP A 162 5.76 12.96 -12.71
C ASP A 162 7.10 13.49 -12.17
N GLU A 163 7.14 13.75 -10.87
CA GLU A 163 8.32 14.27 -10.16
C GLU A 163 9.44 13.22 -10.03
N GLU A 164 9.12 11.92 -10.11
CA GLU A 164 10.09 10.83 -10.08
C GLU A 164 10.90 10.73 -11.38
N GLY A 165 10.41 11.34 -12.46
CA GLY A 165 11.09 11.42 -13.76
C GLY A 165 10.56 10.45 -14.80
N TYR A 166 9.42 9.78 -14.56
CA TYR A 166 8.75 9.02 -15.60
C TYR A 166 8.14 9.97 -16.63
N GLN A 167 8.23 9.59 -17.90
CA GLN A 167 7.59 10.29 -19.00
C GLN A 167 6.96 9.26 -19.94
N TYR A 168 5.70 9.44 -20.30
CA TYR A 168 5.04 8.56 -21.26
C TYR A 168 4.35 9.38 -22.34
N GLU A 169 4.42 8.91 -23.58
CA GLU A 169 3.66 9.45 -24.72
C GLU A 169 2.97 8.31 -25.45
N GLY A 170 1.64 8.38 -25.57
CA GLY A 170 0.86 7.30 -26.16
C GLY A 170 -0.61 7.34 -25.79
N GLN A 171 -1.25 6.18 -25.85
CA GLN A 171 -2.67 6.02 -25.54
C GLN A 171 -2.88 5.76 -24.04
N PHE A 172 -4.08 6.09 -23.58
CA PHE A 172 -4.45 5.95 -22.17
C PHE A 172 -5.82 5.28 -22.05
N ARG A 173 -6.00 4.61 -20.92
CA ARG A 173 -7.30 4.07 -20.51
C ARG A 173 -7.38 4.13 -18.99
N TYR A 174 -8.41 4.76 -18.44
CA TYR A 174 -8.55 4.99 -16.99
C TYR A 174 -7.26 5.57 -16.36
N PHE A 175 -6.67 6.58 -17.01
CA PHE A 175 -5.40 7.23 -16.62
C PHE A 175 -4.16 6.30 -16.55
N SER A 176 -4.27 5.05 -17.00
CA SER A 176 -3.15 4.12 -17.13
C SER A 176 -2.62 4.07 -18.56
N PHE A 177 -1.32 3.86 -18.73
CA PHE A 177 -0.71 3.66 -20.05
C PHE A 177 -1.35 2.45 -20.74
N HIS A 178 -1.79 2.62 -21.98
CA HIS A 178 -2.47 1.58 -22.73
C HIS A 178 -2.10 1.69 -24.21
N GLY A 179 -2.22 0.60 -24.97
CA GLY A 179 -2.08 0.61 -26.42
C GLY A 179 -0.66 1.00 -26.82
N GLN A 180 -0.50 1.68 -27.96
CA GLN A 180 0.85 2.04 -28.42
C GLN A 180 1.39 3.25 -27.66
N GLY A 181 2.64 3.16 -27.21
CA GLY A 181 3.30 4.28 -26.55
C GLY A 181 4.81 4.16 -26.41
N THR A 182 5.40 5.22 -25.83
CA THR A 182 6.81 5.33 -25.47
C THR A 182 6.91 5.74 -24.00
N LEU A 183 7.49 4.89 -23.16
CA LEU A 183 7.80 5.18 -21.76
C LEU A 183 9.30 5.47 -21.62
N THR A 184 9.65 6.62 -21.06
CA THR A 184 10.98 6.92 -20.55
C THR A 184 10.96 6.83 -19.04
N ARG A 185 11.83 6.01 -18.48
CA ARG A 185 11.97 5.82 -17.04
C ARG A 185 13.00 6.81 -16.44
N PRO A 186 13.01 7.01 -15.11
CA PRO A 186 14.00 7.85 -14.45
C PRO A 186 15.45 7.44 -14.70
N ASP A 187 15.69 6.15 -14.91
CA ASP A 187 17.01 5.58 -15.24
C ASP A 187 17.47 5.83 -16.69
N GLY A 188 16.68 6.58 -17.47
CA GLY A 188 16.97 6.91 -18.87
C GLY A 188 16.66 5.79 -19.86
N VAL A 189 16.15 4.64 -19.40
CA VAL A 189 15.71 3.57 -20.30
C VAL A 189 14.41 3.97 -20.99
N VAL A 190 14.39 3.82 -22.32
CA VAL A 190 13.22 4.11 -23.15
C VAL A 190 12.60 2.79 -23.63
N ILE A 191 11.31 2.59 -23.39
CA ILE A 191 10.54 1.44 -23.83
C ILE A 191 9.52 1.90 -24.85
N ARG A 192 9.49 1.27 -26.03
CA ARG A 192 8.48 1.52 -27.08
C ARG A 192 7.76 0.24 -27.43
N GLY A 193 6.44 0.28 -27.48
CA GLY A 193 5.63 -0.88 -27.84
C GLY A 193 4.19 -0.74 -27.38
N GLU A 194 3.53 -1.88 -27.22
CA GLU A 194 2.19 -1.96 -26.65
C GLU A 194 2.24 -1.94 -25.12
N PHE A 195 1.24 -1.30 -24.51
CA PHE A 195 1.06 -1.17 -23.07
C PHE A 195 -0.31 -1.70 -22.68
N GLU A 196 -0.38 -2.40 -21.56
CA GLU A 196 -1.62 -2.90 -20.97
C GLU A 196 -1.57 -2.68 -19.46
N ASN A 197 -2.60 -2.03 -18.91
CA ASN A 197 -2.72 -1.72 -17.48
C ASN A 197 -1.48 -1.03 -16.90
N GLY A 198 -0.88 -0.08 -17.65
CA GLY A 198 0.31 0.66 -17.22
C GLY A 198 1.65 0.01 -17.58
N TYR A 199 1.68 -1.24 -18.03
CA TYR A 199 2.92 -1.98 -18.26
C TYR A 199 3.14 -2.29 -19.74
N ALA A 200 4.40 -2.22 -20.19
CA ALA A 200 4.75 -2.73 -21.51
C ALA A 200 4.39 -4.22 -21.64
N HIS A 201 3.76 -4.60 -22.74
CA HIS A 201 3.27 -5.93 -23.04
C HIS A 201 3.50 -6.28 -24.51
N GLY A 202 3.84 -7.54 -24.79
CA GLY A 202 4.04 -8.01 -26.15
C GLY A 202 5.34 -7.51 -26.79
N ASN A 203 5.35 -7.42 -28.12
CA ASN A 203 6.55 -7.04 -28.86
C ASN A 203 6.87 -5.55 -28.71
N GLY A 204 8.14 -5.23 -28.49
CA GLY A 204 8.58 -3.85 -28.37
C GLY A 204 10.10 -3.68 -28.47
N THR A 205 10.57 -2.49 -28.13
CA THR A 205 11.99 -2.17 -28.03
C THR A 205 12.32 -1.55 -26.69
N ARG A 206 13.50 -1.88 -26.17
CA ARG A 206 14.13 -1.21 -25.04
C ARG A 206 15.39 -0.51 -25.54
N THR A 207 15.53 0.78 -25.28
CA THR A 207 16.75 1.53 -25.53
C THR A 207 17.41 1.81 -24.20
N ARG A 208 18.60 1.25 -23.98
CA ARG A 208 19.41 1.60 -22.81
C ARG A 208 20.19 2.89 -23.09
N PRO A 209 20.28 3.82 -22.13
CA PRO A 209 21.05 5.05 -22.30
C PRO A 209 22.52 4.72 -22.56
N ALA A 210 23.20 5.64 -23.24
CA ALA A 210 24.64 5.58 -23.46
C ALA A 210 25.40 5.63 -22.12
N GLU A 211 26.33 4.71 -21.90
CA GLU A 211 27.33 4.80 -20.82
C GLU A 211 28.64 5.35 -21.40
N GLY A 212 29.05 6.54 -20.95
CA GLY A 212 30.27 7.21 -21.44
C GLY A 212 30.18 7.58 -22.94
N ASP A 213 31.18 7.17 -23.73
CA ASP A 213 31.26 7.42 -25.17
C ASP A 213 30.48 6.38 -26.03
N ALA A 214 29.82 5.40 -25.40
CA ALA A 214 29.09 4.36 -26.12
C ALA A 214 27.76 4.88 -26.70
N GLN A 215 27.31 4.33 -27.83
CA GLN A 215 25.98 4.65 -28.38
C GLN A 215 24.88 3.93 -27.61
N ALA A 216 23.71 4.56 -27.51
CA ALA A 216 22.51 3.95 -26.95
C ALA A 216 22.17 2.64 -27.69
N GLN A 217 21.94 1.56 -26.94
CA GLN A 217 21.69 0.24 -27.51
C GLN A 217 20.18 0.00 -27.59
N VAL A 218 19.67 -0.15 -28.82
CA VAL A 218 18.26 -0.49 -29.08
C VAL A 218 18.13 -2.01 -29.18
N GLU A 219 17.32 -2.58 -28.30
CA GLU A 219 17.09 -4.00 -28.17
C GLU A 219 15.63 -4.31 -28.51
N LYS A 220 15.40 -5.07 -29.58
CA LYS A 220 14.09 -5.67 -29.82
C LYS A 220 13.84 -6.77 -28.78
N GLY A 221 12.60 -6.93 -28.37
CA GLY A 221 12.24 -8.02 -27.47
C GLY A 221 10.75 -8.12 -27.23
N TYR A 222 10.42 -8.85 -26.18
CA TYR A 222 9.07 -9.16 -25.76
C TYR A 222 8.89 -8.80 -24.30
N PHE A 223 7.80 -8.15 -23.95
CA PHE A 223 7.52 -7.67 -22.61
C PHE A 223 6.34 -8.43 -22.00
N VAL A 224 6.47 -8.79 -20.72
CA VAL A 224 5.38 -9.37 -19.93
C VAL A 224 5.31 -8.62 -18.61
N ARG A 225 4.24 -7.85 -18.41
CA ARG A 225 4.04 -6.98 -17.23
C ARG A 225 5.27 -6.08 -16.96
N GLY A 226 5.81 -5.47 -18.01
CA GLY A 226 6.97 -4.58 -17.94
C GLY A 226 8.34 -5.28 -17.90
N ARG A 227 8.39 -6.61 -17.69
CA ARG A 227 9.65 -7.37 -17.72
C ARG A 227 10.07 -7.68 -19.16
N TYR A 228 11.32 -7.34 -19.49
CA TYR A 228 11.90 -7.56 -20.81
C TYR A 228 12.44 -8.99 -21.00
N TYR A 229 12.15 -9.58 -22.15
CA TYR A 229 12.72 -10.83 -22.66
C TYR A 229 13.27 -10.59 -24.07
N ALA A 230 14.31 -11.33 -24.46
CA ALA A 230 14.95 -11.14 -25.78
C ALA A 230 14.02 -11.45 -26.97
N SER A 231 13.03 -12.32 -26.79
CA SER A 231 11.96 -12.61 -27.76
C SER A 231 10.78 -13.30 -27.06
N GLU A 232 9.66 -13.47 -27.77
CA GLU A 232 8.56 -14.28 -27.26
C GLU A 232 9.00 -15.72 -27.01
N GLU A 233 9.77 -16.33 -27.92
CA GLU A 233 10.30 -17.68 -27.74
C GLU A 233 11.23 -17.78 -26.52
N ALA A 234 12.00 -16.73 -26.23
CA ALA A 234 12.82 -16.68 -25.01
C ALA A 234 11.96 -16.66 -23.75
N TYR A 235 10.86 -15.90 -23.74
CA TYR A 235 9.86 -15.91 -22.67
C TYR A 235 9.21 -17.30 -22.54
N GLN A 236 8.70 -17.87 -23.63
CA GLN A 236 8.06 -19.19 -23.63
C GLN A 236 9.04 -20.26 -23.13
N LYS A 237 10.29 -20.26 -23.62
CA LYS A 237 11.34 -21.19 -23.18
C LYS A 237 11.66 -21.04 -21.70
N ASN A 238 11.77 -19.80 -21.20
CA ASN A 238 12.00 -19.53 -19.79
C ASN A 238 10.85 -20.06 -18.93
N ARG A 239 9.60 -19.75 -19.31
CA ARG A 239 8.39 -20.25 -18.64
C ARG A 239 8.33 -21.78 -18.64
N HIS A 240 8.61 -22.42 -19.78
CA HIS A 240 8.64 -23.89 -19.88
C HIS A 240 9.75 -24.51 -19.04
N ALA A 241 10.93 -23.89 -19.00
CA ALA A 241 12.03 -24.36 -18.15
C ALA A 241 11.68 -24.26 -16.66
N GLN A 242 11.10 -23.13 -16.22
CA GLN A 242 10.62 -22.96 -14.84
C GLN A 242 9.53 -23.98 -14.48
N ALA A 243 8.54 -24.15 -15.36
CA ALA A 243 7.49 -25.15 -15.15
C ALA A 243 8.04 -26.58 -15.07
N ALA A 244 9.00 -26.94 -15.94
CA ALA A 244 9.63 -28.25 -15.92
C ALA A 244 10.49 -28.48 -14.65
N GLN A 245 11.15 -27.43 -14.13
CA GLN A 245 11.88 -27.50 -12.87
C GLN A 245 10.95 -27.78 -11.69
N ILE A 246 9.83 -27.06 -11.59
CA ILE A 246 8.82 -27.28 -10.54
C ILE A 246 8.24 -28.68 -10.66
N GLU A 247 7.88 -29.11 -11.87
CA GLU A 247 7.36 -30.46 -12.11
C GLU A 247 8.36 -31.52 -11.62
N ALA A 248 9.63 -31.42 -12.03
CA ALA A 248 10.68 -32.34 -11.58
C ALA A 248 10.87 -32.32 -10.05
N ARG A 249 10.82 -31.15 -9.42
CA ARG A 249 10.90 -31.00 -7.96
C ARG A 249 9.75 -31.74 -7.28
N LEU A 250 8.50 -31.49 -7.70
CA LEU A 250 7.30 -32.11 -7.12
C LEU A 250 7.33 -33.65 -7.17
N TYR A 251 7.81 -34.26 -8.26
CA TYR A 251 7.93 -35.72 -8.37
C TYR A 251 8.97 -36.33 -7.42
N THR A 252 9.96 -35.55 -6.97
CA THR A 252 11.02 -36.01 -6.07
C THR A 252 10.82 -35.58 -4.62
N GLU A 253 9.82 -34.74 -4.35
CA GLU A 253 9.68 -34.08 -3.06
C GLU A 253 9.38 -35.04 -1.91
N SER A 254 8.47 -35.99 -2.14
CA SER A 254 8.13 -37.00 -1.14
C SER A 254 9.33 -37.88 -0.79
N SER A 255 10.10 -38.34 -1.79
CA SER A 255 11.27 -39.18 -1.54
C SER A 255 12.41 -38.40 -0.88
N ARG A 256 12.55 -37.11 -1.21
CA ARG A 256 13.53 -36.21 -0.57
C ARG A 256 13.23 -36.01 0.91
N LEU A 257 11.98 -35.68 1.25
CA LEU A 257 11.56 -35.56 2.65
C LEU A 257 11.82 -36.87 3.40
N GLN A 258 11.37 -38.00 2.86
CA GLN A 258 11.53 -39.31 3.52
C GLN A 258 13.01 -39.72 3.66
N SER A 259 13.88 -39.35 2.71
CA SER A 259 15.32 -39.54 2.83
C SER A 259 15.90 -38.78 4.04
N VAL A 260 15.49 -37.52 4.23
CA VAL A 260 15.91 -36.72 5.40
C VAL A 260 15.38 -37.34 6.69
N LEU A 261 14.08 -37.63 6.76
CA LEU A 261 13.44 -38.14 7.98
C LEU A 261 13.99 -39.53 8.39
N SER A 262 14.23 -40.42 7.43
CA SER A 262 14.79 -41.75 7.73
C SER A 262 16.26 -41.74 8.16
N SER A 263 16.99 -40.65 7.89
CA SER A 263 18.39 -40.49 8.30
C SER A 263 18.58 -40.06 9.76
N LEU A 264 17.50 -39.60 10.40
CA LEU A 264 17.50 -39.08 11.77
C LEU A 264 17.92 -40.14 12.79
N ALA A 265 18.68 -39.73 13.78
CA ALA A 265 19.10 -40.58 14.88
C ALA A 265 18.02 -40.63 15.98
N PRO A 266 17.84 -41.79 16.66
CA PRO A 266 17.01 -41.90 17.87
C PRO A 266 17.72 -41.28 19.08
N GLN A 267 16.98 -40.90 20.12
CA GLN A 267 17.54 -40.28 21.33
C GLN A 267 18.63 -41.13 22.00
N ARG A 268 19.50 -40.49 22.78
CA ARG A 268 20.55 -41.12 23.59
C ARG A 268 20.11 -41.12 25.07
N PRO A 269 19.78 -42.29 25.65
CA PRO A 269 19.29 -42.32 27.02
C PRO A 269 20.28 -41.71 28.02
N GLY A 270 19.80 -40.80 28.86
CA GLY A 270 20.61 -40.09 29.86
C GLY A 270 21.33 -38.86 29.30
N VAL A 271 21.15 -38.54 28.02
CA VAL A 271 21.71 -37.35 27.37
C VAL A 271 20.56 -36.53 26.83
N ARG A 272 20.42 -35.30 27.32
CA ARG A 272 19.44 -34.34 26.79
C ARG A 272 19.79 -33.99 25.36
N ASP A 273 19.14 -34.63 24.40
CA ASP A 273 19.30 -34.35 22.99
C ASP A 273 18.46 -33.13 22.60
N VAL A 274 18.95 -32.36 21.62
CA VAL A 274 18.18 -31.30 20.97
C VAL A 274 17.84 -31.76 19.57
N TYR A 275 16.55 -31.77 19.28
CA TYR A 275 15.99 -32.04 17.96
C TYR A 275 15.54 -30.73 17.34
N LEU A 276 16.09 -30.39 16.17
CA LEU A 276 15.88 -29.10 15.54
C LEU A 276 15.04 -29.22 14.26
N LEU A 277 14.02 -28.39 14.13
CA LEU A 277 13.36 -28.10 12.85
C LEU A 277 13.64 -26.64 12.47
N VAL A 278 14.21 -26.39 11.29
CA VAL A 278 14.36 -25.05 10.71
C VAL A 278 13.54 -24.96 9.43
N VAL A 279 12.70 -23.93 9.33
CA VAL A 279 11.80 -23.72 8.19
C VAL A 279 12.01 -22.32 7.63
N GLY A 280 12.50 -22.23 6.40
CA GLY A 280 12.49 -21.01 5.59
C GLY A 280 11.25 -21.02 4.71
N GLY A 281 10.28 -20.15 5.03
CA GLY A 281 8.92 -20.22 4.53
C GLY A 281 8.73 -19.61 3.14
N ASP A 282 8.82 -18.28 3.03
CA ASP A 282 8.60 -17.58 1.77
C ASP A 282 9.82 -17.73 0.86
N GLY A 283 9.60 -18.17 -0.37
CA GLY A 283 10.61 -18.35 -1.40
C GLY A 283 10.60 -17.24 -2.44
N THR A 284 9.78 -16.21 -2.28
CA THR A 284 9.77 -15.03 -3.16
C THR A 284 10.96 -14.11 -2.87
N GLU A 285 11.49 -14.13 -1.64
CA GLU A 285 12.78 -13.56 -1.24
C GLU A 285 13.82 -14.62 -0.84
N GLY A 286 15.06 -14.42 -1.24
CA GLY A 286 16.15 -15.36 -1.00
C GLY A 286 16.72 -15.35 0.43
N VAL A 287 16.40 -14.34 1.25
CA VAL A 287 16.95 -14.17 2.60
C VAL A 287 16.58 -15.33 3.53
N PHE A 288 15.33 -15.80 3.46
CA PHE A 288 14.83 -16.86 4.33
C PHE A 288 15.52 -18.19 4.04
N ALA A 289 15.75 -18.48 2.75
CA ALA A 289 16.50 -19.67 2.35
C ALA A 289 17.96 -19.64 2.84
N ARG A 290 18.63 -18.49 2.75
CA ARG A 290 20.01 -18.32 3.25
C ARG A 290 20.09 -18.48 4.77
N GLU A 291 19.06 -18.06 5.48
CA GLU A 291 19.01 -18.10 6.94
C GLU A 291 18.92 -19.54 7.48
N VAL A 292 18.24 -20.46 6.78
CA VAL A 292 18.03 -21.84 7.23
C VAL A 292 19.34 -22.57 7.53
N ASP A 293 20.31 -22.52 6.61
CA ASP A 293 21.61 -23.17 6.79
C ASP A 293 22.41 -22.51 7.90
N TRP A 294 22.44 -21.18 7.91
CA TRP A 294 23.18 -20.41 8.90
C TRP A 294 22.68 -20.65 10.33
N VAL A 295 21.36 -20.69 10.54
CA VAL A 295 20.76 -20.97 11.86
C VAL A 295 21.10 -22.39 12.31
N ALA A 296 20.99 -23.38 11.42
CA ALA A 296 21.31 -24.77 11.74
C ALA A 296 22.79 -24.95 12.12
N GLU A 297 23.71 -24.31 11.39
CA GLU A 297 25.14 -24.31 11.71
C GLU A 297 25.42 -23.62 13.05
N ARG A 298 24.78 -22.48 13.30
CA ARG A 298 25.01 -21.70 14.51
C ARG A 298 24.53 -22.45 15.74
N LEU A 299 23.34 -23.04 15.70
CA LEU A 299 22.84 -23.91 16.77
C LEU A 299 23.68 -25.18 16.92
N GLY A 300 24.18 -25.75 15.81
CA GLY A 300 25.09 -26.90 15.81
C GLY A 300 26.46 -26.64 16.46
N SER A 301 26.84 -25.36 16.65
CA SER A 301 28.05 -25.00 17.40
C SER A 301 27.89 -25.10 18.93
N VAL A 302 26.65 -25.14 19.42
CA VAL A 302 26.31 -25.21 20.86
C VAL A 302 25.61 -26.53 21.22
N PHE A 303 24.82 -27.08 20.29
CA PHE A 303 24.11 -28.34 20.46
C PHE A 303 24.68 -29.44 19.57
N ASP A 304 24.68 -30.67 20.06
CA ASP A 304 24.99 -31.85 19.24
C ASP A 304 23.79 -32.23 18.35
N LEU A 305 23.72 -31.61 17.18
CA LEU A 305 22.62 -31.78 16.21
C LEU A 305 22.90 -32.87 15.15
N LYS A 306 23.93 -33.70 15.35
CA LYS A 306 24.36 -34.66 14.32
C LYS A 306 23.26 -35.68 14.00
N ARG A 307 22.65 -35.55 12.82
CA ARG A 307 21.45 -36.31 12.38
C ARG A 307 20.24 -36.13 13.31
N ARG A 308 20.10 -34.97 13.95
CA ARG A 308 18.93 -34.59 14.78
C ARG A 308 18.29 -33.29 14.35
N HIS A 309 18.47 -32.91 13.08
CA HIS A 309 17.86 -31.71 12.55
C HIS A 309 17.21 -31.96 11.20
N VAL A 310 16.12 -31.24 10.95
CA VAL A 310 15.43 -31.17 9.66
C VAL A 310 15.43 -29.72 9.21
N LYS A 311 15.78 -29.50 7.94
CA LYS A 311 15.74 -28.20 7.27
C LYS A 311 14.71 -28.28 6.14
N LEU A 312 13.78 -27.34 6.11
CA LEU A 312 12.77 -27.19 5.06
C LEU A 312 12.89 -25.78 4.47
N VAL A 313 12.81 -25.64 3.15
CA VAL A 313 13.07 -24.36 2.49
C VAL A 313 12.30 -24.17 1.19
N ASN A 314 11.82 -22.94 0.96
CA ASN A 314 11.35 -22.47 -0.34
C ASN A 314 12.27 -21.37 -0.88
N GLY A 315 12.33 -21.19 -2.20
CA GLY A 315 13.20 -20.20 -2.86
C GLY A 315 14.72 -20.50 -2.82
N GLY A 316 15.13 -21.58 -2.15
CA GLY A 316 16.52 -22.05 -2.05
C GLY A 316 16.94 -23.04 -3.14
N SER A 317 18.04 -23.76 -2.90
CA SER A 317 18.45 -24.84 -3.81
C SER A 317 17.49 -26.03 -3.75
N ASP A 318 17.41 -26.80 -4.83
CA ASP A 318 16.61 -28.03 -4.93
C ASP A 318 17.19 -29.20 -4.10
N ASP A 319 18.06 -28.94 -3.13
CA ASP A 319 18.69 -29.99 -2.31
C ASP A 319 17.85 -30.33 -1.07
N LEU A 320 17.20 -29.32 -0.49
CA LEU A 320 16.39 -29.45 0.72
C LEU A 320 14.90 -29.65 0.38
N PRO A 321 14.14 -30.37 1.23
CA PRO A 321 12.70 -30.47 1.05
C PRO A 321 12.01 -29.11 1.13
N LEU A 322 10.93 -28.94 0.37
CA LEU A 322 10.04 -27.79 0.38
C LEU A 322 9.48 -27.54 1.79
N ALA A 323 9.38 -26.28 2.17
CA ALA A 323 8.63 -25.83 3.34
C ALA A 323 7.14 -25.77 2.97
N THR A 324 6.41 -26.82 3.32
CA THR A 324 4.96 -26.91 3.15
C THR A 324 4.33 -27.24 4.50
N ARG A 325 3.04 -26.94 4.68
CA ARG A 325 2.28 -27.43 5.85
C ARG A 325 2.46 -28.94 6.09
N THR A 326 2.48 -29.72 5.01
CA THR A 326 2.66 -31.18 5.07
C THR A 326 4.04 -31.57 5.58
N SER A 327 5.11 -31.04 4.98
CA SER A 327 6.49 -31.36 5.36
C SER A 327 6.83 -30.85 6.76
N VAL A 328 6.31 -29.70 7.18
CA VAL A 328 6.44 -29.18 8.55
C VAL A 328 5.78 -30.16 9.54
N ARG A 329 4.54 -30.57 9.29
CA ARG A 329 3.84 -31.52 10.17
C ARG A 329 4.56 -32.87 10.24
N GLU A 330 4.93 -33.44 9.09
CA GLU A 330 5.63 -34.74 9.04
C GLU A 330 7.01 -34.68 9.73
N ALA A 331 7.73 -33.57 9.58
CA ALA A 331 8.99 -33.37 10.29
C ALA A 331 8.80 -33.29 11.82
N LEU A 332 7.80 -32.55 12.30
CA LEU A 332 7.46 -32.48 13.73
C LEU A 332 7.12 -33.86 14.29
N GLU A 333 6.28 -34.63 13.59
CA GLU A 333 5.89 -35.99 14.00
C GLU A 333 7.07 -36.97 14.01
N ALA A 334 7.94 -36.89 13.00
CA ALA A 334 9.13 -37.74 12.91
C ALA A 334 10.16 -37.44 14.01
N LEU A 335 10.38 -36.16 14.33
CA LEU A 335 11.25 -35.75 15.43
C LEU A 335 10.66 -36.21 16.77
N ASP A 336 9.38 -35.97 17.03
CA ASP A 336 8.68 -36.40 18.26
C ASP A 336 8.75 -37.92 18.49
N ALA A 337 8.67 -38.71 17.41
CA ALA A 337 8.75 -40.17 17.49
C ALA A 337 10.13 -40.69 17.94
N LEU A 338 11.20 -39.91 17.76
CA LEU A 338 12.57 -40.31 18.08
C LEU A 338 13.06 -39.82 19.44
N MET A 339 12.32 -38.90 20.06
CA MET A 339 12.64 -38.24 21.33
C MET A 339 12.18 -39.05 22.56
N ASP A 340 12.86 -38.87 23.69
CA ASP A 340 12.25 -39.09 25.01
C ASP A 340 11.49 -37.82 25.43
N PRO A 341 10.15 -37.91 25.60
CA PRO A 341 9.31 -36.76 25.94
C PRO A 341 9.69 -35.98 27.21
N ASN A 342 10.42 -36.58 28.16
CA ASN A 342 10.79 -35.96 29.43
C ASN A 342 12.26 -35.50 29.49
N GLU A 343 13.11 -36.06 28.63
CA GLU A 343 14.55 -35.80 28.64
C GLU A 343 14.98 -34.81 27.56
N ASP A 344 14.35 -34.85 26.37
CA ASP A 344 14.83 -34.15 25.18
C ASP A 344 14.11 -32.81 24.90
N LEU A 345 14.79 -31.96 24.13
CA LEU A 345 14.27 -30.67 23.64
C LEU A 345 13.84 -30.78 22.18
N LEU A 346 12.62 -30.35 21.87
CA LEU A 346 12.24 -29.99 20.51
C LEU A 346 12.46 -28.48 20.31
N MET A 347 13.34 -28.12 19.40
CA MET A 347 13.57 -26.73 18.98
C MET A 347 13.02 -26.52 17.57
N VAL A 348 12.23 -25.47 17.37
CA VAL A 348 11.62 -25.12 16.09
C VAL A 348 11.96 -23.67 15.78
N HIS A 349 12.57 -23.43 14.63
CA HIS A 349 12.84 -22.10 14.11
C HIS A 349 12.08 -21.91 12.80
N LEU A 350 11.17 -20.94 12.78
CA LEU A 350 10.38 -20.56 11.61
C LEU A 350 10.81 -19.16 11.19
N VAL A 351 11.24 -19.00 9.95
CA VAL A 351 11.58 -17.69 9.36
C VAL A 351 10.83 -17.52 8.05
N SER A 352 10.06 -16.43 7.94
CA SER A 352 9.27 -16.11 6.74
C SER A 352 8.72 -14.68 6.81
N HIS A 353 8.02 -14.25 5.76
CA HIS A 353 7.03 -13.18 5.89
C HIS A 353 5.84 -13.61 6.74
N GLY A 354 5.17 -12.61 7.32
CA GLY A 354 3.99 -12.79 8.16
C GLY A 354 2.80 -11.97 7.68
N SER A 355 1.62 -12.59 7.64
CA SER A 355 0.36 -11.90 7.39
C SER A 355 -0.10 -11.12 8.63
N ARG A 356 -1.04 -10.18 8.47
CA ARG A 356 -1.62 -9.43 9.60
C ARG A 356 -2.34 -10.33 10.61
N GLU A 357 -2.76 -11.52 10.19
CA GLU A 357 -3.37 -12.56 11.02
C GLU A 357 -2.31 -13.49 11.67
N GLY A 358 -1.03 -13.16 11.55
CA GLY A 358 0.08 -13.91 12.11
C GLY A 358 0.40 -15.21 11.37
N ALA A 359 -0.19 -15.46 10.19
CA ALA A 359 0.16 -16.62 9.38
C ALA A 359 1.54 -16.44 8.75
N LEU A 360 2.31 -17.52 8.65
CA LEU A 360 3.60 -17.52 7.97
C LEU A 360 3.41 -17.88 6.50
N LEU A 361 3.89 -17.02 5.61
CA LEU A 361 3.83 -17.27 4.18
C LEU A 361 4.72 -18.47 3.85
N LEU A 362 4.23 -19.36 2.98
CA LEU A 362 4.97 -20.54 2.55
C LEU A 362 5.08 -20.64 1.03
N ASP A 363 4.81 -19.56 0.29
CA ASP A 363 4.91 -19.60 -1.18
C ASP A 363 6.35 -19.91 -1.63
N ASP A 364 6.48 -20.66 -2.72
CA ASP A 364 7.74 -20.79 -3.46
C ASP A 364 7.65 -19.93 -4.73
N HIS A 365 8.79 -19.47 -5.25
CA HIS A 365 8.87 -18.45 -6.31
C HIS A 365 7.93 -18.68 -7.51
N ASN A 366 7.63 -19.93 -7.84
CA ASN A 366 6.74 -20.29 -8.94
C ASN A 366 5.64 -21.30 -8.53
N LEU A 367 5.45 -21.54 -7.24
CA LEU A 367 4.48 -22.49 -6.71
C LEU A 367 3.78 -21.89 -5.49
N THR A 368 2.52 -21.52 -5.67
CA THR A 368 1.66 -21.07 -4.57
C THR A 368 1.37 -22.22 -3.63
N LEU A 369 1.57 -22.00 -2.34
CA LEU A 369 1.41 -22.98 -1.27
C LEU A 369 0.48 -22.43 -0.19
N ASN A 370 0.01 -23.30 0.70
CA ASN A 370 -0.84 -22.85 1.80
C ASN A 370 0.04 -22.32 2.95
N ASP A 371 -0.26 -21.11 3.41
CA ASP A 371 0.37 -20.50 4.58
C ASP A 371 0.20 -21.33 5.85
N LEU A 372 1.16 -21.22 6.76
CA LEU A 372 1.09 -21.86 8.08
C LEU A 372 0.45 -20.91 9.10
N SER A 373 -0.78 -21.21 9.49
CA SER A 373 -1.51 -20.40 10.46
C SER A 373 -1.04 -20.60 11.91
N VAL A 374 -1.29 -19.61 12.77
CA VAL A 374 -1.11 -19.73 14.23
C VAL A 374 -1.92 -20.91 14.79
N ALA A 375 -3.12 -21.15 14.25
CA ALA A 375 -3.99 -22.24 14.68
C ALA A 375 -3.40 -23.62 14.36
N ASP A 376 -2.81 -23.78 13.17
CA ASP A 376 -2.08 -25.00 12.78
C ASP A 376 -0.90 -25.27 13.71
N GLY A 377 -0.05 -24.25 13.92
CA GLY A 377 1.10 -24.35 14.81
C GLY A 377 0.70 -24.75 16.23
N LYS A 378 -0.35 -24.12 16.77
CA LYS A 378 -0.93 -24.47 18.08
C LYS A 378 -1.43 -25.90 18.11
N GLN A 379 -2.19 -26.32 17.10
CA GLN A 379 -2.73 -27.68 17.03
C GLN A 379 -1.62 -28.71 17.00
N TRP A 380 -0.63 -28.56 16.11
CA TRP A 380 0.42 -29.55 15.91
C TRP A 380 1.37 -29.61 17.10
N LEU A 381 1.87 -28.48 17.59
CA LEU A 381 2.82 -28.46 18.72
C LEU A 381 2.21 -28.94 20.02
N ASN A 382 0.90 -28.75 20.24
CA ASN A 382 0.22 -29.26 21.43
C ASN A 382 -0.13 -30.76 21.33
N ALA A 383 -0.15 -31.33 20.12
CA ALA A 383 -0.43 -32.74 19.91
C ALA A 383 0.81 -33.64 20.11
N LEU A 384 2.02 -33.06 20.09
CA LEU A 384 3.28 -33.77 20.27
C LEU A 384 3.44 -34.32 21.69
N LYS A 385 4.18 -35.43 21.82
CA LYS A 385 4.54 -36.00 23.13
C LYS A 385 5.63 -35.19 23.82
N ALA A 386 6.56 -34.63 23.04
CA ALA A 386 7.67 -33.80 23.49
C ALA A 386 7.19 -32.70 24.43
N ARG A 387 7.58 -32.80 25.70
CA ARG A 387 7.08 -31.91 26.75
C ARG A 387 7.81 -30.58 26.77
N HIS A 388 9.07 -30.57 26.33
CA HIS A 388 9.94 -29.40 26.35
C HIS A 388 10.13 -28.91 24.93
N GLN A 389 9.66 -27.69 24.68
CA GLN A 389 9.62 -27.11 23.33
C GLN A 389 10.17 -25.70 23.35
N TRP A 390 10.99 -25.35 22.37
CA TRP A 390 11.50 -24.00 22.15
C TRP A 390 11.17 -23.57 20.73
N LEU A 391 10.26 -22.62 20.60
CA LEU A 391 9.82 -22.07 19.34
C LEU A 391 10.46 -20.68 19.12
N VAL A 392 10.97 -20.44 17.92
CA VAL A 392 11.41 -19.14 17.44
C VAL A 392 10.64 -18.84 16.17
N VAL A 393 9.94 -17.71 16.13
CA VAL A 393 9.15 -17.24 14.98
C VAL A 393 9.70 -15.88 14.54
N SER A 394 10.46 -15.88 13.46
CA SER A 394 11.03 -14.69 12.84
C SER A 394 10.17 -14.27 11.64
N ALA A 395 9.15 -13.47 11.90
CA ALA A 395 8.21 -12.95 10.90
C ALA A 395 7.45 -11.72 11.41
N CYS A 396 6.84 -10.96 10.49
CA CYS A 396 5.90 -9.90 10.84
C CYS A 396 4.72 -10.46 11.65
N TYR A 397 4.20 -9.67 12.59
CA TYR A 397 3.04 -10.01 13.44
C TYR A 397 3.23 -11.29 14.28
N SER A 398 4.47 -11.77 14.45
CA SER A 398 4.80 -13.05 15.09
C SER A 398 4.43 -13.11 16.57
N GLY A 399 4.20 -11.98 17.24
CA GLY A 399 3.70 -11.92 18.62
C GLY A 399 2.39 -12.70 18.85
N GLN A 400 1.56 -12.86 17.81
CA GLN A 400 0.34 -13.66 17.88
C GLN A 400 0.62 -15.15 18.19
N TRP A 401 1.81 -15.66 17.83
CA TRP A 401 2.25 -17.01 18.20
C TRP A 401 2.58 -17.11 19.69
N VAL A 402 3.15 -16.05 20.29
CA VAL A 402 3.43 -15.99 21.73
C VAL A 402 2.12 -16.08 22.50
N ASP A 403 1.15 -15.22 22.16
CA ASP A 403 -0.17 -15.18 22.82
C ASP A 403 -0.90 -16.52 22.73
N ALA A 404 -0.84 -17.18 21.58
CA ALA A 404 -1.61 -18.38 21.32
C ALA A 404 -0.98 -19.67 21.88
N LEU A 405 0.35 -19.73 22.01
CA LEU A 405 1.10 -20.95 22.35
C LEU A 405 1.80 -20.92 23.71
N ALA A 406 1.77 -19.82 24.48
CA ALA A 406 2.41 -19.76 25.80
C ALA A 406 2.00 -20.94 26.71
N SER A 407 2.99 -21.55 27.36
CA SER A 407 2.80 -22.74 28.22
C SER A 407 3.92 -22.86 29.25
N PRO A 408 3.67 -23.44 30.45
CA PRO A 408 4.71 -23.62 31.47
C PRO A 408 5.93 -24.41 31.00
N ARG A 409 5.82 -25.22 29.93
CA ARG A 409 6.91 -26.04 29.41
C ARG A 409 7.41 -25.61 28.03
N ARG A 410 7.07 -24.41 27.58
CA ARG A 410 7.47 -23.88 26.27
C ARG A 410 8.24 -22.58 26.43
N VAL A 411 9.26 -22.41 25.60
CA VAL A 411 9.86 -21.10 25.31
C VAL A 411 9.39 -20.69 23.92
N ILE A 412 8.99 -19.44 23.76
CA ILE A 412 8.60 -18.85 22.48
C ILE A 412 9.28 -17.51 22.36
N PHE A 413 10.01 -17.30 21.26
CA PHE A 413 10.54 -16.01 20.87
C PHE A 413 9.89 -15.58 19.54
N ALA A 414 9.46 -14.33 19.46
CA ALA A 414 8.88 -13.72 18.28
C ALA A 414 9.68 -12.46 17.92
N SER A 415 9.97 -12.28 16.63
CA SER A 415 10.73 -11.13 16.14
C SER A 415 9.96 -9.82 16.15
N ALA A 416 8.64 -9.85 16.27
CA ALA A 416 7.80 -8.66 16.33
C ALA A 416 6.61 -8.84 17.28
N ALA A 417 6.02 -7.72 17.71
CA ALA A 417 4.73 -7.71 18.40
C ALA A 417 3.58 -8.13 17.48
N SER A 418 2.43 -8.45 18.06
CA SER A 418 1.27 -9.00 17.34
C SER A 418 0.65 -8.05 16.31
N ASP A 419 0.94 -6.75 16.41
CA ASP A 419 0.47 -5.66 15.56
C ASP A 419 1.60 -4.94 14.79
N ARG A 420 2.83 -5.47 14.82
CA ARG A 420 4.02 -4.85 14.22
C ARG A 420 4.67 -5.70 13.13
N THR A 421 5.38 -5.05 12.22
CA THR A 421 6.25 -5.69 11.22
C THR A 421 7.65 -5.94 11.78
N SER A 422 8.38 -6.92 11.23
CA SER A 422 9.80 -7.14 11.50
C SER A 422 10.67 -6.72 10.31
N PHE A 423 11.96 -6.44 10.54
CA PHE A 423 12.85 -5.88 9.53
C PHE A 423 14.04 -6.79 9.17
N GLY A 424 14.74 -6.43 8.09
CA GLY A 424 15.89 -7.18 7.56
C GLY A 424 15.52 -8.35 6.63
N CYS A 425 14.30 -8.36 6.11
CA CYS A 425 13.75 -9.45 5.28
C CYS A 425 13.87 -9.22 3.76
N GLY A 426 14.69 -8.25 3.31
CA GLY A 426 14.90 -7.99 1.88
C GLY A 426 16.01 -8.85 1.26
N ASP A 427 16.00 -8.97 -0.08
CA ASP A 427 16.98 -9.77 -0.84
C ASP A 427 18.44 -9.32 -0.67
N ASP A 428 18.66 -8.04 -0.38
CA ASP A 428 19.99 -7.47 -0.12
C ASP A 428 20.54 -7.80 1.27
N SER A 429 19.72 -8.42 2.14
CA SER A 429 20.12 -8.82 3.48
C SER A 429 20.64 -10.25 3.51
N ASP A 430 21.72 -10.50 4.24
CA ASP A 430 22.22 -11.86 4.47
C ASP A 430 21.27 -12.69 5.35
N ARG A 431 20.48 -12.04 6.23
CA ARG A 431 19.53 -12.66 7.17
C ARG A 431 18.66 -11.61 7.85
N THR A 432 17.57 -12.04 8.49
CA THR A 432 16.74 -11.16 9.33
C THR A 432 17.55 -10.55 10.47
N TRP A 433 17.21 -9.31 10.86
CA TRP A 433 17.90 -8.64 11.96
C TRP A 433 17.70 -9.37 13.29
N PHE A 434 16.51 -9.94 13.48
CA PHE A 434 16.20 -10.73 14.67
C PHE A 434 17.13 -11.95 14.80
N SER A 435 17.29 -12.76 13.75
CA SER A 435 18.19 -13.92 13.81
C SER A 435 19.66 -13.54 13.91
N LYS A 436 20.07 -12.44 13.28
CA LYS A 436 21.41 -11.86 13.46
C LYS A 436 21.69 -11.52 14.93
N ALA A 437 20.71 -10.91 15.62
CA ALA A 437 20.82 -10.58 17.03
C ALA A 437 20.78 -11.82 17.93
N LEU A 438 19.83 -12.72 17.69
CA LEU A 438 19.57 -13.89 18.53
C LEU A 438 20.72 -14.88 18.50
N TYR A 439 21.22 -15.22 17.32
CA TYR A 439 22.26 -16.22 17.12
C TYR A 439 23.67 -15.62 16.97
N GLY A 440 23.84 -14.36 17.40
CA GLY A 440 25.12 -13.67 17.41
C GLY A 440 26.17 -14.29 18.34
N GLU A 441 27.26 -13.57 18.61
CA GLU A 441 28.42 -14.07 19.37
C GLU A 441 28.07 -14.56 20.79
N ASP A 442 27.15 -13.89 21.46
CA ASP A 442 26.77 -14.15 22.86
C ASP A 442 25.83 -15.34 23.06
N MET A 443 25.36 -15.99 21.99
CA MET A 443 24.38 -17.08 22.05
C MET A 443 24.80 -18.20 23.03
N ALA A 444 26.07 -18.61 23.00
CA ALA A 444 26.57 -19.68 23.85
C ALA A 444 26.47 -19.36 25.35
N ALA A 445 26.59 -18.09 25.72
CA ALA A 445 26.47 -17.64 27.11
C ALA A 445 24.99 -17.44 27.51
N GLY A 446 24.14 -17.04 26.57
CA GLY A 446 22.72 -16.77 26.83
C GLY A 446 21.84 -18.02 26.93
N ILE A 447 22.20 -19.12 26.28
CA ILE A 447 21.28 -20.26 26.09
C ILE A 447 20.79 -20.92 27.39
N ASP A 448 21.55 -20.78 28.49
CA ASP A 448 21.21 -21.28 29.81
C ASP A 448 20.09 -20.48 30.52
N ASP A 449 19.90 -19.22 30.13
CA ASP A 449 18.86 -18.33 30.62
C ASP A 449 18.10 -17.73 29.41
N PRO A 450 17.03 -18.41 28.97
CA PRO A 450 16.25 -17.97 27.81
C PRO A 450 15.73 -16.52 27.95
N ALA A 451 15.35 -16.10 29.15
CA ALA A 451 14.79 -14.77 29.37
C ALA A 451 15.87 -13.68 29.22
N ALA A 452 17.06 -13.90 29.79
CA ALA A 452 18.19 -12.99 29.64
C ALA A 452 18.69 -12.95 28.19
N TRP A 453 18.75 -14.11 27.52
CA TRP A 453 19.14 -14.20 26.11
C TRP A 453 18.20 -13.40 25.21
N PHE A 454 16.90 -13.54 25.42
CA PHE A 454 15.91 -12.76 24.67
C PHE A 454 16.03 -11.26 24.94
N ALA A 455 16.17 -10.85 26.21
CA ALA A 455 16.30 -9.44 26.57
C ALA A 455 17.51 -8.79 25.88
N ALA A 456 18.66 -9.48 25.84
CA ALA A 456 19.84 -9.01 25.11
C ALA A 456 19.60 -8.95 23.59
N THR A 457 18.82 -9.89 23.05
CA THR A 457 18.43 -9.90 21.64
C THR A 457 17.56 -8.70 21.29
N SER A 458 16.53 -8.41 22.09
CA SER A 458 15.63 -7.26 21.88
C SER A 458 16.40 -5.94 21.86
N VAL A 459 17.35 -5.74 22.78
CA VAL A 459 18.19 -4.53 22.80
C VAL A 459 19.00 -4.37 21.51
N LYS A 460 19.55 -5.46 20.97
CA LYS A 460 20.30 -5.43 19.70
C LYS A 460 19.40 -5.14 18.50
N VAL A 461 18.18 -5.68 18.48
CA VAL A 461 17.21 -5.39 17.42
C VAL A 461 16.83 -3.93 17.41
N THR A 462 16.46 -3.36 18.57
CA THR A 462 16.17 -1.93 18.70
C THR A 462 17.34 -1.07 18.25
N GLY A 463 18.58 -1.41 18.63
CA GLY A 463 19.76 -0.68 18.16
C GLY A 463 19.94 -0.70 16.63
N MET A 464 19.68 -1.83 15.98
CA MET A 464 19.72 -1.92 14.51
C MET A 464 18.60 -1.11 13.84
N GLU A 465 17.40 -1.06 14.42
CA GLU A 465 16.28 -0.26 13.92
C GLU A 465 16.59 1.25 14.03
N GLU A 466 17.16 1.68 15.16
CA GLU A 466 17.60 3.06 15.37
C GLU A 466 18.72 3.47 14.39
N GLU A 467 19.70 2.60 14.17
CA GLU A 467 20.80 2.83 13.21
C GLU A 467 20.30 3.01 11.77
N GLN A 468 19.18 2.38 11.41
CA GLN A 468 18.54 2.50 10.10
C GLN A 468 17.52 3.64 10.02
N GLY A 469 17.37 4.42 11.10
CA GLY A 469 16.49 5.58 11.14
C GLY A 469 14.99 5.23 11.17
N ILE A 470 14.64 4.02 11.62
CA ILE A 470 13.24 3.62 11.80
C ILE A 470 12.65 4.37 13.01
N ASP A 471 11.47 4.96 12.84
CA ASP A 471 10.77 5.65 13.92
C ASP A 471 10.51 4.67 15.08
N GLY A 472 10.70 5.13 16.31
CA GLY A 472 10.44 4.34 17.51
C GLY A 472 9.00 3.84 17.59
N GLU A 473 8.05 4.57 17.01
CA GLU A 473 6.67 4.10 16.91
C GLU A 473 6.50 2.94 15.91
N GLU A 474 7.44 2.69 15.01
CA GLU A 474 7.41 1.62 14.00
C GLU A 474 8.31 0.43 14.34
N HIS A 475 9.03 0.47 15.46
CA HIS A 475 9.91 -0.62 15.91
C HIS A 475 9.16 -1.95 16.04
N SER A 476 9.85 -3.05 15.73
CA SER A 476 9.25 -4.38 15.70
C SER A 476 8.76 -4.86 17.07
N MET A 477 9.39 -4.39 18.16
CA MET A 477 9.10 -4.78 19.54
C MET A 477 9.04 -6.31 19.74
N PRO A 478 10.17 -7.04 19.64
CA PRO A 478 10.19 -8.48 19.81
C PRO A 478 9.52 -8.95 21.11
N GLN A 479 8.77 -10.06 21.06
CA GLN A 479 8.05 -10.62 22.20
C GLN A 479 8.54 -12.03 22.60
N GLN A 480 8.33 -12.40 23.87
CA GLN A 480 8.66 -13.74 24.38
C GLN A 480 7.62 -14.31 25.34
N ALA A 481 7.58 -15.63 25.43
CA ALA A 481 7.00 -16.37 26.56
C ALA A 481 8.00 -17.42 27.04
N VAL A 482 8.34 -17.40 28.33
CA VAL A 482 9.30 -18.34 28.94
C VAL A 482 8.60 -19.10 30.07
N GLY A 483 8.33 -20.39 29.86
CA GLY A 483 7.65 -21.22 30.84
C GLY A 483 8.52 -21.60 32.04
N GLU A 484 8.02 -21.39 33.27
CA GLU A 484 8.77 -21.68 34.51
C GLU A 484 9.14 -23.17 34.68
N ALA A 485 8.30 -24.09 34.20
CA ALA A 485 8.60 -25.52 34.28
C ALA A 485 9.65 -25.93 33.24
N PHE A 486 9.71 -25.23 32.09
CA PHE A 486 10.80 -25.36 31.14
C PHE A 486 12.12 -24.92 31.77
N VAL A 487 12.18 -23.72 32.34
CA VAL A 487 13.41 -23.16 32.93
C VAL A 487 13.97 -24.08 34.02
N ARG A 488 13.12 -24.57 34.92
CA ARG A 488 13.53 -25.52 35.97
C ARG A 488 14.11 -26.82 35.42
N TRP A 489 13.51 -27.37 34.37
CA TRP A 489 14.05 -28.57 33.70
C TRP A 489 15.37 -28.26 32.98
N TRP A 490 15.42 -27.14 32.27
CA TRP A 490 16.59 -26.73 31.48
C TRP A 490 17.81 -26.52 32.37
N GLN A 491 17.64 -25.81 33.49
CA GLN A 491 18.70 -25.51 34.45
C GLN A 491 18.97 -26.65 35.46
N GLY A 492 18.01 -27.54 35.68
CA GLY A 492 18.03 -28.54 36.77
C GLY A 492 19.17 -29.57 36.72
N ASN A 493 19.79 -29.80 35.57
CA ASN A 493 20.94 -30.72 35.46
C ASN A 493 22.27 -30.13 35.95
N LYS A 494 22.36 -28.84 36.28
CA LYS A 494 23.59 -28.24 36.84
C LYS A 494 23.82 -28.57 38.32
N ALA A 495 22.81 -29.09 39.05
CA ALA A 495 22.89 -29.32 40.49
C ALA A 495 23.46 -30.70 40.90
N VAL A 496 23.71 -31.62 39.95
CA VAL A 496 24.14 -33.00 40.26
C VAL A 496 25.64 -33.23 40.05
N ASN A 497 26.36 -32.29 39.42
CA ASN A 497 27.80 -32.40 39.13
C ASN A 497 28.64 -31.30 39.82
N SER A 498 28.12 -30.66 40.87
CA SER A 498 28.81 -29.61 41.64
C SER A 498 28.98 -29.95 43.13
N GLU A 499 29.11 -31.23 43.47
CA GLU A 499 29.62 -31.69 44.77
C GLU A 499 30.85 -32.61 44.61
#